data_AF-A0A957XN35-F1
#
_entry.id   AF-A0A957XN35-F1
#
_cell.length_a   1.000
_cell.length_b   1.000
_cell.length_c   1.000
_cell.angle_alpha   90.00
_cell.angle_beta   90.00
_cell.angle_gamma   90.00
#
_symmetry.space_group_name_H-M   'P 1'
#
loop_
_entity.id
_entity.type
_entity.pdbx_description
1 polymer ?
#
loop_
_entity_poly.entity_id
_entity_poly.type
_entity_poly.pdbx_seq_one_letter_code
_entity_poly.pdbx_strand_id
1 'polypeptide(L)'
;MLVIFDEVFNALRKEASFTKEMLGSGVTQIRNANYSQQGLYFQAFTSLSTGLERIGKLCLMLDYYIDHNGEFPDINFLKKDIGHKILLLYKKSLAVIDKRSFSFEFKDNLDEDIHQNILKVLSEFAEGDRYSNLNLLVNSKQEGDPIALWFKTVDQVLFENCVSDKKKANIARNSNINNQLASERIRILSVSETGSEITSVQEASYRTGMLKAVAPYRQLYVLQIIRFWVELVVNLQYEAMSLGKENIPFLIEIFGSFYNTDSYFKGRKKWDNI
;
A
#
# COMPACT_ATOMS: atom_id res chain seq x y z
N MET A 1 25.73 -27.83 16.08
CA MET A 1 24.67 -27.39 17.01
C MET A 1 23.48 -27.03 16.16
N LEU A 2 22.43 -27.86 16.14
CA LEU A 2 21.19 -27.53 15.42
C LEU A 2 20.50 -26.43 16.24
N VAL A 3 20.41 -25.22 15.70
CA VAL A 3 19.58 -24.16 16.28
C VAL A 3 18.13 -24.62 16.11
N ILE A 4 17.53 -25.13 17.17
CA ILE A 4 16.10 -25.45 17.20
C ILE A 4 15.41 -24.12 17.46
N PHE A 5 14.93 -23.47 16.40
CA PHE A 5 14.13 -22.26 16.53
C PHE A 5 12.80 -22.58 17.23
N ASP A 6 12.47 -21.79 18.25
CA ASP A 6 11.21 -21.89 18.99
C ASP A 6 9.99 -21.75 18.05
N GLU A 7 8.85 -22.33 18.43
CA GLU A 7 7.61 -22.29 17.62
C GLU A 7 7.16 -20.85 17.37
N VAL A 8 7.34 -19.98 18.37
CA VAL A 8 7.03 -18.55 18.28
C VAL A 8 7.92 -17.84 17.26
N PHE A 9 9.23 -18.11 17.27
CA PHE A 9 10.17 -17.57 16.29
C PHE A 9 9.75 -17.92 14.87
N ASN A 10 9.41 -19.19 14.64
CA ASN A 10 8.98 -19.68 13.33
C ASN A 10 7.64 -19.07 12.90
N ALA A 11 6.70 -18.88 13.84
CA ALA A 11 5.43 -18.23 13.57
C ALA A 11 5.61 -16.76 13.17
N LEU A 12 6.40 -15.98 13.93
CA LEU A 12 6.71 -14.58 13.61
C LEU A 12 7.42 -14.46 12.26
N ARG A 13 8.40 -15.34 11.99
CA ARG A 13 9.11 -15.34 10.71
C ARG A 13 8.16 -15.61 9.54
N LYS A 14 7.27 -16.60 9.64
CA LYS A 14 6.28 -16.91 8.59
C LYS A 14 5.31 -15.74 8.37
N GLU A 15 4.84 -15.13 9.46
CA GLU A 15 3.95 -13.97 9.41
C GLU A 15 4.61 -12.76 8.74
N ALA A 16 5.86 -12.45 9.12
CA ALA A 16 6.65 -11.39 8.53
C ALA A 16 6.93 -11.65 7.04
N SER A 17 7.33 -12.88 6.68
CA SER A 17 7.55 -13.25 5.27
C SER A 17 6.27 -13.13 4.44
N PHE A 18 5.13 -13.64 4.93
CA PHE A 18 3.85 -13.50 4.22
C PHE A 18 3.47 -12.02 4.04
N THR A 19 3.67 -11.22 5.09
CA THR A 19 3.43 -9.78 5.06
C THR A 19 4.29 -9.10 3.99
N LYS A 20 5.58 -9.41 3.94
CA LYS A 20 6.52 -8.92 2.92
C LYS A 20 6.03 -9.21 1.50
N GLU A 21 5.62 -10.46 1.23
CA GLU A 21 5.09 -10.86 -0.09
C GLU A 21 3.83 -10.08 -0.48
N MET A 22 2.90 -9.88 0.45
CA MET A 22 1.68 -9.10 0.22
C MET A 22 1.99 -7.64 -0.11
N LEU A 23 2.90 -7.02 0.64
CA LEU A 23 3.34 -5.65 0.39
C LEU A 23 4.04 -5.51 -0.97
N GLY A 24 4.99 -6.41 -1.28
CA GLY A 24 5.74 -6.39 -2.53
C GLY A 24 4.87 -6.60 -3.77
N SER A 25 3.95 -7.57 -3.69
CA SER A 25 2.93 -7.80 -4.73
C SER A 25 2.04 -6.56 -4.91
N GLY A 26 1.50 -6.02 -3.82
CA GLY A 26 0.62 -4.84 -3.87
C GLY A 26 1.27 -3.62 -4.50
N VAL A 27 2.51 -3.32 -4.11
CA VAL A 27 3.34 -2.23 -4.66
C VAL A 27 3.61 -2.41 -6.17
N THR A 28 3.79 -3.66 -6.62
CA THR A 28 4.00 -3.97 -8.03
C THR A 28 2.73 -3.76 -8.84
N GLN A 29 1.58 -4.23 -8.34
CA GLN A 29 0.33 -4.15 -9.07
C GLN A 29 -0.23 -2.73 -9.13
N ILE A 30 -0.11 -1.93 -8.06
CA ILE A 30 -0.62 -0.55 -8.08
C ILE A 30 0.11 0.33 -9.10
N ARG A 31 1.38 0.02 -9.37
CA ARG A 31 2.16 0.67 -10.42
C ARG A 31 1.59 0.37 -11.81
N ASN A 32 1.12 -0.85 -12.04
CA ASN A 32 0.65 -1.32 -13.35
C ASN A 32 -0.84 -1.08 -13.58
N ALA A 33 -1.62 -0.89 -12.51
CA ALA A 33 -3.06 -0.69 -12.57
C ALA A 33 -3.47 0.54 -13.41
N ASN A 34 -4.52 0.38 -14.21
CA ASN A 34 -5.06 1.41 -15.10
C ASN A 34 -6.49 1.03 -15.52
N TYR A 35 -7.23 1.95 -16.16
CA TYR A 35 -8.60 1.71 -16.61
C TYR A 35 -8.80 0.44 -17.45
N SER A 36 -7.82 0.02 -18.25
CA SER A 36 -7.94 -1.17 -19.10
C SER A 36 -7.73 -2.49 -18.34
N GLN A 37 -7.14 -2.42 -17.14
CA GLN A 37 -6.82 -3.56 -16.29
C GLN A 37 -7.27 -3.30 -14.85
N GLN A 38 -8.57 -3.02 -14.67
CA GLN A 38 -9.13 -2.67 -13.36
C GLN A 38 -8.91 -3.76 -12.29
N GLY A 39 -8.83 -5.04 -12.70
CA GLY A 39 -8.49 -6.14 -11.79
C GLY A 39 -7.15 -5.97 -11.06
N LEU A 40 -6.19 -5.21 -11.64
CA LEU A 40 -4.93 -4.91 -10.97
C LEU A 40 -5.10 -3.94 -9.79
N TYR A 41 -6.08 -3.04 -9.81
CA TYR A 41 -6.41 -2.23 -8.63
C TYR A 41 -6.92 -3.12 -7.50
N PHE A 42 -7.86 -4.02 -7.78
CA PHE A 42 -8.38 -4.95 -6.77
C PHE A 42 -7.27 -5.86 -6.19
N GLN A 43 -6.39 -6.38 -7.05
CA GLN A 43 -5.24 -7.17 -6.60
C GLN A 43 -4.29 -6.34 -5.73
N ALA A 44 -4.01 -5.10 -6.14
CA ALA A 44 -3.18 -4.18 -5.38
C ALA A 44 -3.81 -3.84 -4.02
N PHE A 45 -5.07 -3.42 -3.98
CA PHE A 45 -5.76 -3.04 -2.76
C PHE A 45 -5.89 -4.22 -1.80
N THR A 46 -6.19 -5.41 -2.30
CA THR A 46 -6.25 -6.63 -1.47
C THR A 46 -4.90 -6.92 -0.82
N SER A 47 -3.83 -6.88 -1.61
CA SER A 47 -2.48 -7.21 -1.14
C SER A 47 -1.94 -6.13 -0.20
N LEU A 48 -2.06 -4.85 -0.56
CA LEU A 48 -1.63 -3.72 0.25
C LEU A 48 -2.40 -3.64 1.57
N SER A 49 -3.74 -3.69 1.53
CA SER A 49 -4.53 -3.57 2.75
C SER A 49 -4.22 -4.70 3.73
N THR A 50 -4.08 -5.93 3.22
CA THR A 50 -3.70 -7.10 4.04
C THR A 50 -2.28 -6.96 4.61
N GLY A 51 -1.31 -6.55 3.79
CA GLY A 51 0.07 -6.39 4.22
C GLY A 51 0.25 -5.26 5.24
N LEU A 52 -0.38 -4.11 5.01
CA LEU A 52 -0.34 -2.96 5.93
C LEU A 52 -1.02 -3.29 7.26
N GLU A 53 -2.16 -3.98 7.23
CA GLU A 53 -2.82 -4.45 8.44
C GLU A 53 -1.89 -5.34 9.27
N ARG A 54 -1.23 -6.31 8.62
CA ARG A 54 -0.37 -7.29 9.29
C ARG A 54 0.90 -6.67 9.86
N ILE A 55 1.60 -5.81 9.12
CA ILE A 55 2.80 -5.14 9.66
C ILE A 55 2.45 -4.19 10.82
N GLY A 56 1.32 -3.48 10.73
CA GLY A 56 0.83 -2.66 11.83
C GLY A 56 0.50 -3.50 13.06
N LYS A 57 -0.14 -4.66 12.89
CA LYS A 57 -0.39 -5.62 13.98
C LYS A 57 0.90 -6.16 14.59
N LEU A 58 1.90 -6.52 13.76
CA LEU A 58 3.20 -6.94 14.25
C LEU A 58 3.85 -5.87 15.14
N CYS A 59 3.78 -4.59 14.75
CA CYS A 59 4.27 -3.49 15.59
C CYS A 59 3.58 -3.46 16.96
N LEU A 60 2.24 -3.50 16.98
CA LEU A 60 1.50 -3.44 18.25
C LEU A 60 1.69 -4.69 19.12
N MET A 61 1.87 -5.86 18.50
CA MET A 61 2.21 -7.10 19.21
C MET A 61 3.59 -7.01 19.86
N LEU A 62 4.58 -6.46 19.16
CA LEU A 62 5.92 -6.27 19.73
C LEU A 62 5.94 -5.19 20.81
N ASP A 63 5.18 -4.10 20.66
CA ASP A 63 5.00 -3.11 21.72
C ASP A 63 4.41 -3.74 22.99
N TYR A 64 3.35 -4.54 22.85
CA TYR A 64 2.78 -5.29 23.96
C TYR A 64 3.79 -6.26 24.57
N TYR A 65 4.50 -7.01 23.72
CA TYR A 65 5.52 -7.96 24.14
C TYR A 65 6.58 -7.32 25.02
N ILE A 66 7.05 -6.12 24.65
CA ILE A 66 8.04 -5.39 25.44
C ILE A 66 7.46 -4.99 26.81
N ASP A 67 6.24 -4.43 26.84
CA ASP A 67 5.59 -4.01 28.09
C ASP A 67 5.34 -5.16 29.07
N HIS A 68 5.11 -6.38 28.55
CA HIS A 68 4.76 -7.55 29.34
C HIS A 68 5.95 -8.50 29.50
N ASN A 69 7.18 -7.96 29.47
CA ASN A 69 8.42 -8.70 29.70
C ASN A 69 8.50 -9.98 28.84
N GLY A 70 8.07 -9.87 27.59
CA GLY A 70 8.12 -10.89 26.56
C GLY A 70 6.99 -11.91 26.56
N GLU A 71 5.78 -11.51 26.94
CA GLU A 71 4.55 -12.27 26.73
C GLU A 71 3.74 -11.66 25.58
N PHE A 72 3.26 -12.48 24.64
CA PHE A 72 2.43 -12.00 23.54
C PHE A 72 0.98 -11.78 24.00
N PRO A 73 0.26 -10.83 23.36
CA PRO A 73 -1.13 -10.57 23.70
C PRO A 73 -2.04 -11.73 23.30
N ASP A 74 -3.22 -11.78 23.92
CA ASP A 74 -4.26 -12.74 23.56
C ASP A 74 -4.97 -12.37 22.23
N ILE A 75 -5.83 -13.25 21.75
CA ILE A 75 -6.59 -13.01 20.52
C ILE A 75 -7.60 -11.87 20.65
N ASN A 76 -8.02 -11.51 21.88
CA ASN A 76 -8.96 -10.43 22.10
C ASN A 76 -8.30 -9.07 21.84
N PHE A 77 -7.05 -8.89 22.25
CA PHE A 77 -6.28 -7.69 21.92
C PHE A 77 -6.22 -7.45 20.40
N LEU A 78 -5.92 -8.50 19.62
CA LEU A 78 -5.86 -8.42 18.15
C LEU A 78 -7.21 -8.12 17.51
N LYS A 79 -8.30 -8.71 18.02
CA LYS A 79 -9.64 -8.59 17.41
C LYS A 79 -10.40 -7.35 17.87
N LYS A 80 -10.34 -7.01 19.15
CA LYS A 80 -11.15 -5.96 19.78
C LYS A 80 -10.42 -4.62 19.84
N ASP A 81 -9.13 -4.63 20.20
CA ASP A 81 -8.40 -3.39 20.44
C ASP A 81 -7.70 -2.86 19.19
N ILE A 82 -7.44 -3.72 18.20
CA ILE A 82 -6.75 -3.38 16.95
C ILE A 82 -7.70 -3.40 15.74
N GLY A 83 -8.52 -4.44 15.60
CA GLY A 83 -9.47 -4.57 14.48
C GLY A 83 -8.79 -4.72 13.11
N HIS A 84 -9.48 -4.28 12.05
CA HIS A 84 -9.03 -4.33 10.64
C HIS A 84 -8.76 -2.94 10.04
N LYS A 85 -8.69 -1.90 10.88
CA LYS A 85 -8.70 -0.51 10.42
C LYS A 85 -7.27 0.02 10.31
N ILE A 86 -6.79 0.20 9.09
CA ILE A 86 -5.43 0.65 8.80
C ILE A 86 -5.17 2.05 9.40
N LEU A 87 -6.15 2.94 9.35
CA LEU A 87 -6.03 4.27 9.98
C LEU A 87 -5.93 4.20 11.51
N LEU A 88 -6.59 3.22 12.15
CA LEU A 88 -6.47 3.02 13.60
C LEU A 88 -5.09 2.45 13.96
N LEU A 89 -4.58 1.52 13.15
CA LEU A 89 -3.22 1.00 13.28
C LEU A 89 -2.19 2.13 13.20
N TYR A 90 -2.32 3.02 12.22
CA TYR A 90 -1.44 4.18 12.08
C TYR A 90 -1.45 5.07 13.34
N LYS A 91 -2.64 5.42 13.85
CA LYS A 91 -2.78 6.23 15.09
C LYS A 91 -2.13 5.56 16.30
N LYS A 92 -2.31 4.24 16.45
CA LYS A 92 -1.67 3.48 17.54
C LYS A 92 -0.16 3.40 17.35
N SER A 93 0.32 3.27 16.11
CA SER A 93 1.75 3.31 15.80
C SER A 93 2.39 4.65 16.23
N LEU A 94 1.74 5.79 15.99
CA LEU A 94 2.22 7.08 16.49
C LEU A 94 2.33 7.10 18.03
N ALA A 95 1.31 6.60 18.73
CA ALA A 95 1.35 6.52 20.19
C ALA A 95 2.49 5.62 20.71
N VAL A 96 2.84 4.54 19.99
CA VAL A 96 3.98 3.68 20.31
C VAL A 96 5.31 4.43 20.09
N ILE A 97 5.44 5.17 18.99
CA ILE A 97 6.63 5.97 18.69
C ILE A 97 6.88 6.98 19.81
N ASP A 98 5.84 7.71 20.22
CA ASP A 98 5.92 8.70 21.31
C ASP A 98 6.28 8.04 22.64
N LYS A 99 5.56 6.97 23.00
CA LYS A 99 5.75 6.22 24.25
C LYS A 99 7.18 5.69 24.40
N ARG A 100 7.78 5.20 23.31
CA ARG A 100 9.13 4.62 23.29
C ARG A 100 10.23 5.61 22.93
N SER A 101 9.85 6.85 22.57
CA SER A 101 10.78 7.90 22.13
C SER A 101 11.67 7.44 20.97
N PHE A 102 11.10 6.72 20.00
CA PHE A 102 11.85 6.27 18.83
C PHE A 102 12.15 7.44 17.89
N SER A 103 13.40 7.49 17.42
CA SER A 103 13.81 8.39 16.35
C SER A 103 13.71 7.66 15.01
N PHE A 104 13.14 8.33 14.01
CA PHE A 104 13.08 7.83 12.64
C PHE A 104 14.15 8.54 11.79
N GLU A 105 14.88 7.78 10.99
CA GLU A 105 15.76 8.22 9.90
C GLU A 105 14.95 8.84 8.76
N PHE A 106 13.76 8.28 8.47
CA PHE A 106 12.88 8.79 7.41
C PHE A 106 11.75 9.66 7.98
N LYS A 107 10.52 9.47 7.50
CA LYS A 107 9.36 10.24 7.97
C LYS A 107 8.79 9.57 9.22
N ASP A 108 8.64 10.34 10.28
CA ASP A 108 8.04 9.93 11.56
C ASP A 108 6.50 9.99 11.56
N ASN A 109 5.89 10.56 10.52
CA ASN A 109 4.45 10.62 10.31
C ASN A 109 4.08 10.52 8.83
N LEU A 110 2.79 10.29 8.59
CA LEU A 110 2.15 10.11 7.29
C LEU A 110 1.00 11.12 7.12
N ASP A 111 1.08 12.29 7.76
CA ASP A 111 -0.03 13.25 7.81
C ASP A 111 -0.19 14.08 6.53
N GLU A 112 0.75 13.99 5.59
CA GLU A 112 0.59 14.58 4.26
C GLU A 112 -0.65 14.02 3.54
N ASP A 113 -1.38 14.90 2.85
CA ASP A 113 -2.66 14.59 2.21
C ASP A 113 -2.63 13.33 1.34
N ILE A 114 -1.53 13.13 0.59
CA ILE A 114 -1.42 11.99 -0.31
C ILE A 114 -1.29 10.65 0.44
N HIS A 115 -0.56 10.60 1.55
CA HIS A 115 -0.46 9.39 2.38
C HIS A 115 -1.79 9.11 3.06
N GLN A 116 -2.45 10.14 3.60
CA GLN A 116 -3.77 10.01 4.22
C GLN A 116 -4.83 9.54 3.22
N ASN A 117 -4.82 10.04 1.98
CA ASN A 117 -5.71 9.59 0.92
C ASN A 117 -5.50 8.10 0.59
N ILE A 118 -4.24 7.66 0.46
CA ILE A 118 -3.91 6.25 0.21
C ILE A 118 -4.37 5.37 1.39
N LEU A 119 -4.05 5.76 2.63
CA LEU A 119 -4.44 5.02 3.84
C LEU A 119 -5.96 4.90 3.96
N LYS A 120 -6.69 5.98 3.64
CA LYS A 120 -8.15 5.99 3.65
C LYS A 120 -8.73 4.99 2.64
N VAL A 121 -8.30 5.06 1.38
CA VAL A 121 -8.79 4.13 0.33
C VAL A 121 -8.55 2.68 0.74
N LEU A 122 -7.35 2.35 1.22
CA LEU A 122 -7.02 0.99 1.62
C LEU A 122 -7.79 0.54 2.88
N SER A 123 -8.03 1.45 3.84
CA SER A 123 -8.81 1.16 5.04
C SER A 123 -10.28 0.89 4.71
N GLU A 124 -10.91 1.74 3.88
CA GLU A 124 -12.30 1.56 3.44
C GLU A 124 -12.45 0.27 2.60
N PHE A 125 -11.46 0.00 1.74
CA PHE A 125 -11.41 -1.24 0.97
C PHE A 125 -11.38 -2.49 1.85
N ALA A 126 -10.55 -2.49 2.90
CA ALA A 126 -10.45 -3.60 3.84
C ALA A 126 -11.76 -3.84 4.60
N GLU A 127 -12.48 -2.78 4.98
CA GLU A 127 -13.69 -2.84 5.80
C GLU A 127 -14.90 -3.39 5.06
N GLY A 128 -15.12 -3.01 3.79
CA GLY A 128 -16.36 -3.35 3.08
C GLY A 128 -16.24 -3.49 1.57
N ASP A 129 -15.36 -2.72 0.90
CA ASP A 129 -15.37 -2.65 -0.57
C ASP A 129 -14.67 -3.83 -1.27
N ARG A 130 -14.07 -4.77 -0.53
CA ARG A 130 -13.50 -6.02 -1.08
C ARG A 130 -14.47 -6.79 -1.99
N TYR A 131 -15.77 -6.70 -1.71
CA TYR A 131 -16.82 -7.37 -2.46
C TYR A 131 -17.80 -6.40 -3.14
N SER A 132 -17.42 -5.13 -3.33
CA SER A 132 -18.31 -4.10 -3.90
C SER A 132 -18.97 -4.52 -5.23
N ASN A 133 -18.21 -5.17 -6.11
CA ASN A 133 -18.74 -5.70 -7.37
C ASN A 133 -19.70 -6.88 -7.18
N LEU A 134 -19.42 -7.80 -6.24
CA LEU A 134 -20.34 -8.90 -5.95
C LEU A 134 -21.62 -8.40 -5.30
N ASN A 135 -21.49 -7.42 -4.39
CA ASN A 135 -22.59 -6.73 -3.75
C ASN A 135 -23.53 -6.10 -4.79
N LEU A 136 -22.97 -5.45 -5.80
CA LEU A 136 -23.72 -4.89 -6.92
C LEU A 136 -24.46 -5.99 -7.73
N LEU A 137 -23.82 -7.13 -7.97
CA LEU A 137 -24.45 -8.25 -8.68
C LEU A 137 -25.59 -8.91 -7.89
N VAL A 138 -25.58 -8.82 -6.56
CA VAL A 138 -26.64 -9.38 -5.69
C VAL A 138 -27.61 -8.33 -5.14
N ASN A 139 -27.59 -7.10 -5.68
CA ASN A 139 -28.42 -5.97 -5.26
C ASN A 139 -28.33 -5.63 -3.76
N SER A 140 -27.17 -5.82 -3.13
CA SER A 140 -26.94 -5.36 -1.76
C SER A 140 -26.47 -3.90 -1.73
N LYS A 141 -26.55 -3.25 -0.56
CA LYS A 141 -26.12 -1.84 -0.41
C LYS A 141 -24.64 -1.69 -0.78
N GLN A 142 -24.36 -0.72 -1.63
CA GLN A 142 -23.00 -0.35 -2.05
C GLN A 142 -22.42 0.65 -1.03
N GLU A 143 -21.19 0.44 -0.57
CA GLU A 143 -20.48 1.37 0.31
C GLU A 143 -19.55 2.33 -0.47
N GLY A 144 -19.01 1.91 -1.63
CA GLY A 144 -18.30 2.80 -2.56
C GLY A 144 -17.71 2.10 -3.79
N ASP A 145 -17.05 2.89 -4.65
CA ASP A 145 -16.14 2.40 -5.71
C ASP A 145 -14.70 2.78 -5.34
N PRO A 146 -13.88 1.82 -4.86
CA PRO A 146 -12.53 2.09 -4.38
C PRO A 146 -11.58 2.52 -5.53
N ILE A 147 -11.84 2.10 -6.77
CA ILE A 147 -11.04 2.51 -7.93
C ILE A 147 -11.33 3.97 -8.26
N ALA A 148 -12.61 4.36 -8.27
CA ALA A 148 -13.00 5.74 -8.51
C ALA A 148 -12.46 6.67 -7.41
N LEU A 149 -12.49 6.22 -6.15
CA LEU A 149 -11.95 6.98 -5.04
C LEU A 149 -10.43 7.13 -5.15
N TRP A 150 -9.69 6.04 -5.43
CA TRP A 150 -8.25 6.09 -5.68
C TRP A 150 -7.90 7.06 -6.80
N PHE A 151 -8.59 6.94 -7.93
CA PHE A 151 -8.33 7.79 -9.10
C PHE A 151 -8.48 9.27 -8.76
N LYS A 152 -9.57 9.64 -8.08
CA LYS A 152 -9.87 11.04 -7.75
C LYS A 152 -8.94 11.62 -6.69
N THR A 153 -8.64 10.85 -5.65
CA THR A 153 -7.93 11.37 -4.46
C THR A 153 -6.43 11.12 -4.49
N VAL A 154 -5.97 10.17 -5.29
CA VAL A 154 -4.55 9.82 -5.42
C VAL A 154 -4.05 10.17 -6.81
N ASP A 155 -4.62 9.58 -7.87
CA ASP A 155 -4.02 9.72 -9.21
C ASP A 155 -4.10 11.13 -9.78
N GLN A 156 -5.26 11.78 -9.66
CA GLN A 156 -5.43 13.15 -10.13
C GLN A 156 -4.52 14.11 -9.35
N VAL A 157 -4.47 13.98 -8.02
CA VAL A 157 -3.59 14.78 -7.15
C VAL A 157 -2.12 14.59 -7.52
N LEU A 158 -1.67 13.35 -7.75
CA LEU A 158 -0.31 13.06 -8.19
C LEU A 158 -0.02 13.61 -9.58
N PHE A 159 -0.99 13.53 -10.49
CA PHE A 159 -0.82 14.08 -11.84
C PHE A 159 -0.69 15.60 -11.79
N GLU A 160 -1.51 16.26 -10.98
CA GLU A 160 -1.49 17.71 -10.82
C GLU A 160 -0.20 18.19 -10.16
N ASN A 161 0.23 17.54 -9.08
CA ASN A 161 1.31 18.05 -8.22
C ASN A 161 2.70 17.49 -8.55
N CYS A 162 2.80 16.28 -9.09
CA CYS A 162 4.10 15.60 -9.27
C CYS A 162 4.54 15.49 -10.74
N VAL A 163 3.61 15.64 -11.70
CA VAL A 163 3.94 15.55 -13.13
C VAL A 163 4.18 16.96 -13.69
N SER A 164 5.32 17.16 -14.34
CA SER A 164 5.68 18.46 -14.90
C SER A 164 4.75 18.90 -16.03
N ASP A 165 4.54 20.20 -16.17
CA ASP A 165 3.65 20.74 -17.22
C ASP A 165 4.13 20.39 -18.63
N LYS A 166 5.45 20.33 -18.83
CA LYS A 166 6.04 19.82 -20.09
C LYS A 166 5.57 18.40 -20.39
N LYS A 167 5.53 17.52 -19.38
CA LYS A 167 5.07 16.15 -19.54
C LYS A 167 3.56 16.09 -19.77
N LYS A 168 2.76 16.89 -19.06
CA LYS A 168 1.30 17.02 -19.26
C LYS A 168 0.97 17.49 -20.67
N ALA A 169 1.63 18.54 -21.15
CA ALA A 169 1.48 19.07 -22.51
C ALA A 169 1.85 18.03 -23.58
N ASN A 170 2.93 17.28 -23.37
CA ASN A 170 3.31 16.19 -24.27
C ASN A 170 2.26 15.07 -24.31
N ILE A 171 1.65 14.72 -23.17
CA ILE A 171 0.56 13.73 -23.11
C ILE A 171 -0.64 14.22 -23.93
N ALA A 172 -1.08 15.47 -23.71
CA ALA A 172 -2.19 16.07 -24.44
C ALA A 172 -1.93 16.18 -25.96
N ARG A 173 -0.71 16.57 -26.35
CA ARG A 173 -0.31 16.61 -27.75
C ARG A 173 -0.34 15.22 -28.38
N ASN A 174 0.23 14.22 -27.72
CA ASN A 174 0.26 12.85 -28.22
C ASN A 174 -1.14 12.25 -28.34
N SER A 175 -2.05 12.52 -27.41
CA SER A 175 -3.45 12.08 -27.53
C SER A 175 -4.15 12.67 -28.75
N ASN A 176 -3.87 13.93 -29.08
CA ASN A 176 -4.45 14.58 -30.26
C ASN A 176 -3.91 13.95 -31.56
N ILE A 177 -2.60 13.72 -31.63
CA ILE A 177 -1.96 13.07 -32.79
C ILE A 177 -2.51 11.65 -32.98
N ASN A 178 -2.58 10.86 -31.91
CA ASN A 178 -3.10 9.50 -31.98
C ASN A 178 -4.56 9.47 -32.44
N ASN A 179 -5.37 10.42 -31.98
CA ASN A 179 -6.75 10.54 -32.45
C ASN A 179 -6.82 10.82 -33.95
N GLN A 180 -6.06 11.79 -34.46
CA GLN A 180 -6.03 12.12 -35.89
C GLN A 180 -5.61 10.94 -36.78
N LEU A 181 -4.69 10.09 -36.30
CA LEU A 181 -4.19 8.95 -37.06
C LEU A 181 -5.14 7.74 -37.08
N ALA A 182 -6.01 7.60 -36.07
CA ALA A 182 -6.73 6.35 -35.83
C ALA A 182 -8.25 6.47 -35.66
N SER A 183 -8.82 7.66 -35.49
CA SER A 183 -10.24 7.84 -35.15
C SER A 183 -11.21 7.29 -36.19
N GLU A 184 -10.84 7.29 -37.48
CA GLU A 184 -11.68 6.75 -38.56
C GLU A 184 -11.56 5.22 -38.70
N ARG A 185 -10.53 4.61 -38.10
CA ARG A 185 -10.16 3.21 -38.31
C ARG A 185 -10.36 2.34 -37.07
N ILE A 186 -10.44 2.95 -35.89
CA ILE A 186 -10.48 2.26 -34.61
C ILE A 186 -11.67 2.76 -33.80
N ARG A 187 -12.49 1.83 -33.32
CA ARG A 187 -13.50 2.11 -32.29
C ARG A 187 -12.95 1.69 -30.93
N ILE A 188 -13.11 2.54 -29.93
CA ILE A 188 -12.78 2.21 -28.54
C ILE A 188 -14.07 1.98 -27.78
N LEU A 189 -14.10 0.91 -27.00
CA LEU A 189 -15.11 0.66 -26.00
C LEU A 189 -14.38 0.21 -24.74
N SER A 190 -14.28 1.11 -23.77
CA SER A 190 -13.64 0.85 -22.49
C SER A 190 -14.36 1.62 -21.39
N VAL A 191 -14.09 1.25 -20.14
CA VAL A 191 -14.67 1.89 -18.96
C VAL A 191 -13.55 2.54 -18.15
N SER A 192 -13.72 3.80 -17.77
CA SER A 192 -12.76 4.55 -16.97
C SER A 192 -12.70 4.04 -15.53
N GLU A 193 -11.73 4.53 -14.77
CA GLU A 193 -11.63 4.31 -13.32
C GLU A 193 -12.87 4.79 -12.53
N THR A 194 -13.70 5.63 -13.14
CA THR A 194 -14.91 6.20 -12.50
C THR A 194 -16.21 5.59 -13.03
N GLY A 195 -16.12 4.52 -13.83
CA GLY A 195 -17.28 3.86 -14.44
C GLY A 195 -17.81 4.55 -15.69
N SER A 196 -17.25 5.69 -16.10
CA SER A 196 -17.67 6.39 -17.34
C SER A 196 -17.15 5.67 -18.58
N GLU A 197 -17.93 5.71 -19.66
CA GLU A 197 -17.49 5.18 -20.95
C GLU A 197 -16.32 5.98 -21.52
N ILE A 198 -15.37 5.27 -22.14
CA ILE A 198 -14.31 5.84 -22.97
C ILE A 198 -14.54 5.35 -24.39
N THR A 199 -14.97 6.25 -25.26
CA THR A 199 -15.35 5.93 -26.65
C THR A 199 -14.45 6.58 -27.70
N SER A 200 -13.53 7.45 -27.28
CA SER A 200 -12.61 8.16 -28.18
C SER A 200 -11.16 7.71 -28.03
N VAL A 201 -10.43 7.67 -29.15
CA VAL A 201 -8.98 7.41 -29.18
C VAL A 201 -8.22 8.47 -28.39
N GLN A 202 -8.65 9.72 -28.49
CA GLN A 202 -8.06 10.83 -27.75
C GLN A 202 -8.10 10.59 -26.23
N GLU A 203 -9.28 10.30 -25.67
CA GLU A 203 -9.43 10.10 -24.23
C GLU A 203 -8.65 8.88 -23.74
N ALA A 204 -8.74 7.74 -24.44
CA ALA A 204 -8.00 6.53 -24.11
C ALA A 204 -6.49 6.78 -24.11
N SER A 205 -5.98 7.47 -25.14
CA SER A 205 -4.56 7.83 -25.24
C SER A 205 -4.14 8.79 -24.14
N TYR A 206 -4.97 9.78 -23.80
CA TYR A 206 -4.69 10.75 -22.74
C TYR A 206 -4.59 10.05 -21.38
N ARG A 207 -5.60 9.26 -21.02
CA ARG A 207 -5.64 8.49 -19.77
C ARG A 207 -4.47 7.53 -19.66
N THR A 208 -4.14 6.81 -20.75
CA THR A 208 -2.96 5.94 -20.80
C THR A 208 -1.68 6.73 -20.49
N GLY A 209 -1.51 7.92 -21.06
CA GLY A 209 -0.36 8.78 -20.80
C GLY A 209 -0.30 9.29 -19.37
N MET A 210 -1.44 9.72 -18.82
CA MET A 210 -1.59 10.20 -17.45
C MET A 210 -1.22 9.11 -16.43
N LEU A 211 -1.83 7.92 -16.54
CA LEU A 211 -1.61 6.81 -15.61
C LEU A 211 -0.17 6.29 -15.65
N LYS A 212 0.43 6.23 -16.84
CA LYS A 212 1.87 5.93 -16.99
C LYS A 212 2.77 6.97 -16.33
N ALA A 213 2.36 8.24 -16.31
CA ALA A 213 3.13 9.31 -15.69
C ALA A 213 3.05 9.29 -14.16
N VAL A 214 1.89 8.93 -13.59
CA VAL A 214 1.70 8.85 -12.13
C VAL A 214 2.18 7.54 -11.51
N ALA A 215 2.28 6.46 -12.29
CA ALA A 215 2.73 5.14 -11.84
C ALA A 215 3.96 5.12 -10.90
N PRO A 216 5.10 5.80 -11.19
CA PRO A 216 6.24 5.84 -10.27
C PRO A 216 5.93 6.56 -8.96
N TYR A 217 5.04 7.56 -8.96
CA TYR A 217 4.67 8.29 -7.75
C TYR A 217 3.72 7.48 -6.88
N ARG A 218 2.72 6.80 -7.46
CA ARG A 218 1.87 5.84 -6.70
C ARG A 218 2.73 4.87 -5.91
N GLN A 219 3.70 4.27 -6.61
CA GLN A 219 4.61 3.30 -6.03
C GLN A 219 5.46 3.92 -4.92
N LEU A 220 6.02 5.10 -5.14
CA LEU A 220 6.82 5.83 -4.15
C LEU A 220 6.03 6.09 -2.86
N TYR A 221 4.85 6.69 -2.97
CA TYR A 221 4.07 7.07 -1.78
C TYR A 221 3.58 5.84 -1.00
N VAL A 222 3.19 4.76 -1.69
CA VAL A 222 2.89 3.47 -1.02
C VAL A 222 4.13 2.90 -0.33
N LEU A 223 5.30 2.96 -0.96
CA LEU A 223 6.55 2.48 -0.35
C LEU A 223 6.98 3.33 0.85
N GLN A 224 6.70 4.63 0.86
CA GLN A 224 6.93 5.47 2.04
C GLN A 224 6.03 5.06 3.22
N ILE A 225 4.76 4.74 2.97
CA ILE A 225 3.85 4.18 3.99
C ILE A 225 4.39 2.86 4.53
N ILE A 226 4.86 1.97 3.65
CA ILE A 226 5.45 0.70 4.07
C ILE A 226 6.70 0.94 4.91
N ARG A 227 7.60 1.82 4.44
CA ARG A 227 8.85 2.16 5.11
C ARG A 227 8.61 2.67 6.53
N PHE A 228 7.58 3.50 6.75
CA PHE A 228 7.18 3.95 8.09
C PHE A 228 6.95 2.78 9.06
N TRP A 229 6.15 1.77 8.67
CA TRP A 229 5.93 0.61 9.52
C TRP A 229 7.12 -0.34 9.60
N VAL A 230 7.95 -0.41 8.55
CA VAL A 230 9.19 -1.20 8.59
C VAL A 230 10.19 -0.61 9.57
N GLU A 231 10.32 0.71 9.58
CA GLU A 231 11.18 1.41 10.54
C GLU A 231 10.70 1.21 11.98
N LEU A 232 9.38 1.33 12.21
CA LEU A 232 8.79 1.04 13.52
C LEU A 232 9.03 -0.41 13.95
N VAL A 233 8.79 -1.39 13.07
CA VAL A 233 8.92 -2.80 13.43
C VAL A 233 10.38 -3.19 13.70
N VAL A 234 11.34 -2.54 13.02
CA VAL A 234 12.78 -2.75 13.24
C VAL A 234 13.23 -2.17 14.58
N ASN A 235 12.78 -0.95 14.93
CA ASN A 235 13.06 -0.37 16.25
C ASN A 235 12.49 -1.25 17.37
N LEU A 236 11.22 -1.69 17.23
CA LEU A 236 10.58 -2.61 18.18
C LEU A 236 11.28 -3.96 18.26
N GLN A 237 11.76 -4.50 17.14
CA GLN A 237 12.50 -5.76 17.11
C GLN A 237 13.75 -5.70 17.99
N TYR A 238 14.56 -4.65 17.85
CA TYR A 238 15.79 -4.52 18.65
C TYR A 238 15.48 -4.33 20.14
N GLU A 239 14.45 -3.56 20.48
CA GLU A 239 14.03 -3.38 21.86
C GLU A 239 13.49 -4.70 22.46
N ALA A 240 12.67 -5.45 21.71
CA ALA A 240 12.18 -6.75 22.14
C ALA A 240 13.31 -7.79 22.33
N MET A 241 14.32 -7.77 21.46
CA MET A 241 15.53 -8.61 21.60
C MET A 241 16.36 -8.25 22.83
N SER A 242 16.34 -6.99 23.28
CA SER A 242 17.07 -6.54 24.47
C SER A 242 16.59 -7.20 25.78
N LEU A 243 15.38 -7.78 25.77
CA LEU A 243 14.86 -8.60 26.88
C LEU A 243 15.59 -9.95 27.03
N GLY A 244 16.49 -10.31 26.10
CA GLY A 244 17.29 -11.53 26.17
C GLY A 244 16.54 -12.83 25.81
N LYS A 245 15.35 -12.72 25.21
CA LYS A 245 14.58 -13.87 24.73
C LYS A 245 14.92 -14.18 23.25
N GLU A 246 15.14 -15.45 22.93
CA GLU A 246 15.60 -15.90 21.60
C GLU A 246 14.48 -16.10 20.56
N ASN A 247 13.25 -15.66 20.86
CA ASN A 247 12.06 -15.92 20.05
C ASN A 247 11.72 -14.82 19.03
N ILE A 248 12.43 -13.69 19.02
CA ILE A 248 12.21 -12.60 18.07
C ILE A 248 13.17 -12.75 16.88
N PRO A 249 12.69 -12.90 15.63
CA PRO A 249 13.54 -12.94 14.45
C PRO A 249 14.10 -11.57 14.07
N PHE A 250 15.18 -11.54 13.29
CA PHE A 250 15.67 -10.31 12.66
C PHE A 250 14.73 -9.87 11.53
N LEU A 251 13.65 -9.17 11.87
CA LEU A 251 12.68 -8.59 10.94
C LEU A 251 13.31 -7.64 9.92
N ILE A 252 14.41 -6.96 10.25
CA ILE A 252 15.19 -6.18 9.27
C ILE A 252 15.70 -7.04 8.10
N GLU A 253 16.04 -8.31 8.32
CA GLU A 253 16.46 -9.21 7.22
C GLU A 253 15.31 -9.56 6.29
N ILE A 254 14.07 -9.53 6.81
CA ILE A 254 12.86 -9.85 6.05
C ILE A 254 12.36 -8.61 5.30
N PHE A 255 12.26 -7.47 5.97
CA PHE A 255 11.67 -6.25 5.43
C PHE A 255 12.69 -5.26 4.86
N GLY A 256 13.99 -5.53 4.95
CA GLY A 256 15.06 -4.59 4.60
C GLY A 256 15.00 -4.04 3.16
N SER A 257 14.37 -4.75 2.23
CA SER A 257 14.12 -4.23 0.88
C SER A 257 13.25 -2.97 0.87
N PHE A 258 12.34 -2.83 1.84
CA PHE A 258 11.48 -1.66 2.04
C PHE A 258 12.10 -0.59 2.95
N TYR A 259 13.31 -0.80 3.47
CA TYR A 259 14.03 0.20 4.27
C TYR A 259 15.11 0.88 3.42
N ASN A 260 14.69 1.69 2.46
CA ASN A 260 15.58 2.33 1.47
C ASN A 260 15.13 3.76 1.13
N THR A 261 16.01 4.53 0.49
CA THR A 261 15.73 5.92 0.09
C THR A 261 14.68 6.04 -1.02
N ASP A 262 14.06 7.22 -1.11
CA ASP A 262 13.09 7.53 -2.18
C ASP A 262 13.69 7.41 -3.59
N SER A 263 15.00 7.66 -3.72
CA SER A 263 15.71 7.49 -4.99
C SER A 263 15.73 6.02 -5.42
N TYR A 264 16.04 5.12 -4.47
CA TYR A 264 15.99 3.67 -4.70
C TYR A 264 14.57 3.21 -5.07
N PHE A 265 13.56 3.70 -4.36
CA PHE A 265 12.15 3.39 -4.64
C PHE A 265 11.72 3.78 -6.05
N LYS A 266 12.08 4.99 -6.50
CA LYS A 266 11.76 5.47 -7.86
C LYS A 266 12.46 4.69 -8.96
N GLY A 267 13.66 4.16 -8.69
CA GLY A 267 14.47 3.42 -9.66
C GLY A 267 13.95 2.02 -9.98
N ARG A 268 13.18 1.40 -9.07
CA ARG A 268 12.72 0.02 -9.18
C ARG A 268 11.24 -0.05 -9.56
N LYS A 269 10.88 -0.95 -10.49
CA LYS A 269 9.49 -1.10 -10.96
C LYS A 269 8.74 -2.29 -10.34
N LYS A 270 9.45 -3.34 -9.92
CA LYS A 270 8.90 -4.60 -9.41
C LYS A 270 9.40 -4.88 -7.99
N TRP A 271 8.49 -5.36 -7.14
CA TRP A 271 8.66 -5.55 -5.70
C TRP A 271 8.20 -6.92 -5.19
N ASP A 272 7.65 -7.75 -6.06
CA ASP A 272 7.11 -9.09 -5.83
C ASP A 272 8.16 -10.22 -5.82
N ASN A 273 9.44 -9.91 -6.07
CA ASN A 273 10.53 -10.90 -6.12
C ASN A 273 11.77 -10.42 -5.34
N ILE A 274 11.58 -9.61 -4.30
CA ILE A 274 12.65 -9.06 -3.46
C ILE A 274 12.56 -9.66 -2.08
#